data_AF-A0A7C5EQ02-F1
#
_entry.id   AF-A0A7C5EQ02-F1
#
_cell.length_a   1.000
_cell.length_b   1.000
_cell.length_c   1.000
_cell.angle_alpha   90.00
_cell.angle_beta   90.00
_cell.angle_gamma   90.00
#
_symmetry.space_group_name_H-M   'P 1'
#
loop_
_entity.id
_entity.type
_entity.pdbx_description
1 polymer ?
#
loop_
_entity_poly.entity_id
_entity_poly.type
_entity_poly.pdbx_seq_one_letter_code
_entity_poly.pdbx_strand_id
1 'polypeptide(L)'
;MGLDGVAVHPDWQTRALQQDREQRRRLWAMLLVIGGATLGMTAVEAVRPLLPDLAWHDFAIQAVSLCAYWAAVVALALWRRRERTFLGLATLGVTLVACAVGNFPLKSGLPPALHLSDSDRTADPRLLWGIGFFLILPWIYWLFRRYPAEMRAAGLNAQRLPQQILWGLLAGGILSAHIFFTASFSQAPLVHWWDARYFLWILGYEAGLQTWAEELFFRGCLFATLYSERAWGFWRAAFASSALNLLLYLPKAEWRTAPLITVGVLFYTFVAGMIYAFLYRRFRSIWPSFTANLVFDVFAFVVY
;
A
#
# COMPACT_ATOMS: atom_id res chain seq x y z
N MET A 1 -7.18 48.43 -31.98
CA MET A 1 -6.47 47.25 -31.44
C MET A 1 -7.26 46.02 -31.88
N GLY A 2 -6.81 45.38 -32.96
CA GLY A 2 -7.45 44.17 -33.49
C GLY A 2 -7.13 42.99 -32.59
N LEU A 3 -8.15 42.30 -32.09
CA LEU A 3 -8.00 40.97 -31.50
C LEU A 3 -7.82 40.00 -32.66
N ASP A 4 -6.58 39.87 -33.14
CA ASP A 4 -6.23 38.84 -34.10
C ASP A 4 -6.62 37.48 -33.54
N GLY A 5 -7.46 36.77 -34.29
CA GLY A 5 -8.17 35.58 -33.86
C GLY A 5 -7.23 34.51 -33.33
N VAL A 6 -7.49 34.06 -32.10
CA VAL A 6 -6.90 32.83 -31.56
C VAL A 6 -7.34 31.69 -32.46
N ALA A 7 -6.46 31.25 -33.36
CA ALA A 7 -6.71 30.11 -34.23
C ALA A 7 -6.80 28.85 -33.35
N VAL A 8 -8.03 28.45 -33.02
CA VAL A 8 -8.30 27.19 -32.31
C VAL A 8 -7.89 26.06 -33.24
N HIS A 9 -6.79 25.38 -32.92
CA HIS A 9 -6.30 24.26 -33.71
C HIS A 9 -7.39 23.18 -33.78
N PRO A 10 -7.83 22.73 -34.97
CA PRO A 10 -8.94 21.77 -35.14
C PRO A 10 -8.69 20.37 -34.53
N ASP A 11 -7.54 20.17 -33.88
CA ASP A 11 -7.08 18.90 -33.31
C ASP A 11 -7.41 18.76 -31.80
N TRP A 12 -8.03 19.76 -31.18
CA TRP A 12 -8.31 19.72 -29.73
C TRP A 12 -9.31 18.61 -29.36
N GLN A 13 -10.30 18.32 -30.21
CA GLN A 13 -11.27 17.25 -29.99
C GLN A 13 -10.61 15.89 -30.03
N THR A 14 -9.74 15.65 -31.02
CA THR A 14 -8.97 14.41 -31.14
C THR A 14 -8.08 14.18 -29.92
N ARG A 15 -7.37 15.22 -29.47
CA ARG A 15 -6.53 15.14 -28.27
C ARG A 15 -7.34 14.88 -27.00
N ALA A 16 -8.49 15.53 -26.84
CA ALA A 16 -9.38 15.31 -25.70
C ALA A 16 -9.91 13.86 -25.67
N LEU A 17 -10.34 13.33 -26.83
CA LEU A 17 -10.80 11.95 -26.95
C LEU A 17 -9.68 10.93 -26.69
N GLN A 18 -8.45 11.20 -27.17
CA GLN A 18 -7.29 10.36 -26.89
C GLN A 18 -6.95 10.35 -25.40
N GLN A 19 -6.97 11.51 -24.75
CA GLN A 19 -6.73 11.62 -23.31
C GLN A 19 -7.79 10.88 -22.49
N ASP A 20 -9.09 11.02 -22.78
CA ASP A 20 -10.15 10.28 -22.06
C ASP A 20 -9.98 8.76 -22.23
N ARG A 21 -9.64 8.29 -23.44
CA ARG A 21 -9.35 6.87 -23.68
C ARG A 21 -8.14 6.37 -22.90
N GLU A 22 -7.06 7.14 -22.83
CA GLU A 22 -5.87 6.81 -22.02
C GLU A 22 -6.21 6.72 -20.53
N GLN A 23 -6.95 7.70 -20.00
CA GLN A 23 -7.37 7.74 -18.60
C GLN A 23 -8.26 6.55 -18.24
N ARG A 24 -9.24 6.21 -19.09
CA ARG A 24 -10.08 5.03 -18.89
C ARG A 24 -9.26 3.74 -18.89
N ARG A 25 -8.30 3.60 -19.81
CA ARG A 25 -7.41 2.42 -19.86
C ARG A 25 -6.58 2.28 -18.59
N ARG A 26 -6.03 3.39 -18.06
CA ARG A 26 -5.30 3.38 -16.78
C ARG A 26 -6.20 2.97 -15.62
N LEU A 27 -7.41 3.52 -15.56
CA LEU A 27 -8.37 3.16 -14.52
C LEU A 27 -8.72 1.68 -14.57
N TRP A 28 -9.02 1.14 -15.76
CA TRP A 28 -9.26 -0.29 -15.95
C TRP A 28 -8.06 -1.14 -15.55
N ALA A 29 -6.83 -0.73 -15.89
CA ALA A 29 -5.63 -1.44 -15.47
C ALA A 29 -5.50 -1.48 -13.93
N MET A 30 -5.77 -0.38 -13.23
CA MET A 30 -5.76 -0.35 -11.76
C MET A 30 -6.85 -1.26 -11.17
N LEU A 31 -8.07 -1.22 -11.71
CA LEU A 31 -9.16 -2.09 -11.25
C LEU A 31 -8.86 -3.57 -11.50
N LEU A 32 -8.23 -3.92 -12.63
CA LEU A 32 -7.79 -5.27 -12.92
C LEU A 32 -6.69 -5.74 -11.96
N VAL A 33 -5.76 -4.86 -11.60
CA VAL A 33 -4.72 -5.17 -10.61
C VAL A 33 -5.34 -5.41 -9.23
N ILE A 34 -6.30 -4.60 -8.80
CA ILE A 34 -7.02 -4.80 -7.52
C ILE A 34 -7.82 -6.10 -7.54
N GLY A 35 -8.66 -6.30 -8.56
CA GLY A 35 -9.47 -7.49 -8.69
C GLY A 35 -8.62 -8.76 -8.82
N GLY A 36 -7.53 -8.70 -9.58
CA GLY A 36 -6.55 -9.78 -9.71
C GLY A 36 -5.85 -10.09 -8.39
N ALA A 37 -5.44 -9.08 -7.62
CA ALA A 37 -4.84 -9.26 -6.29
C ALA A 37 -5.83 -9.89 -5.32
N THR A 38 -7.07 -9.39 -5.23
CA THR A 38 -8.11 -9.96 -4.37
C THR A 38 -8.46 -11.41 -4.72
N LEU A 39 -8.63 -11.72 -6.01
CA LEU A 39 -8.86 -13.09 -6.47
C LEU A 39 -7.65 -13.99 -6.22
N GLY A 40 -6.44 -13.49 -6.48
CA GLY A 40 -5.18 -14.21 -6.21
C GLY A 40 -5.03 -14.54 -4.74
N MET A 41 -5.26 -13.58 -3.84
CA MET A 41 -5.22 -13.81 -2.39
C MET A 41 -6.28 -14.82 -1.95
N THR A 42 -7.50 -14.72 -2.50
CA THR A 42 -8.58 -15.69 -2.22
C THR A 42 -8.18 -17.10 -2.66
N ALA A 43 -7.52 -17.23 -3.82
CA ALA A 43 -7.02 -18.51 -4.32
C ALA A 43 -5.90 -19.07 -3.44
N VAL A 44 -4.96 -18.22 -3.00
CA VAL A 44 -3.89 -18.63 -2.07
C VAL A 44 -4.46 -19.12 -0.74
N GLU A 45 -5.44 -18.42 -0.18
CA GLU A 45 -6.13 -18.84 1.05
C GLU A 45 -6.90 -20.15 0.86
N ALA A 46 -7.54 -20.35 -0.30
CA ALA A 46 -8.24 -21.60 -0.61
C ALA A 46 -7.29 -22.81 -0.70
N VAL A 47 -6.02 -22.59 -1.07
CA VAL A 47 -4.99 -23.65 -1.13
C VAL A 47 -4.05 -23.65 0.07
N ARG A 48 -4.30 -22.82 1.11
CA ARG A 48 -3.45 -22.73 2.31
C ARG A 48 -3.10 -24.08 2.94
N PRO A 49 -4.01 -25.09 3.05
CA PRO A 49 -3.67 -26.41 3.58
C PRO A 49 -2.68 -27.21 2.74
N LEU A 50 -2.50 -26.84 1.46
CA LEU A 50 -1.57 -27.50 0.53
C LEU A 50 -0.17 -26.84 0.53
N LEU A 51 -0.02 -25.70 1.19
CA LEU A 51 1.27 -24.99 1.24
C LEU A 51 2.19 -25.63 2.29
N PRO A 52 3.51 -25.76 2.01
CA PRO A 52 4.41 -26.47 2.90
C PRO A 52 4.53 -25.87 4.30
N ASP A 53 4.53 -24.53 4.37
CA ASP A 53 4.68 -23.78 5.62
C ASP A 53 4.15 -22.34 5.47
N LEU A 54 4.18 -21.61 6.58
CA LEU A 54 3.76 -20.21 6.66
C LEU A 54 4.58 -19.28 5.74
N ALA A 55 5.86 -19.58 5.46
CA ALA A 55 6.67 -18.73 4.59
C ALA A 55 6.14 -18.73 3.15
N TRP A 56 5.78 -19.91 2.64
CA TRP A 56 5.17 -20.02 1.30
C TRP A 56 3.82 -19.34 1.19
N HIS A 57 2.99 -19.46 2.23
CA HIS A 57 1.71 -18.75 2.32
C HIS A 57 1.89 -17.24 2.22
N ASP A 58 2.71 -16.66 3.11
CA ASP A 58 2.88 -15.21 3.17
C ASP A 58 3.60 -14.67 1.94
N PHE A 59 4.56 -15.42 1.40
CA PHE A 59 5.21 -15.09 0.15
C PHE A 59 4.22 -15.05 -1.01
N ALA A 60 3.35 -16.06 -1.14
CA ALA A 60 2.35 -16.10 -2.21
C ALA A 60 1.33 -14.96 -2.09
N ILE A 61 0.84 -14.68 -0.87
CA ILE A 61 -0.05 -13.53 -0.61
C ILE A 61 0.62 -12.21 -1.01
N GLN A 62 1.86 -11.97 -0.57
CA GLN A 62 2.59 -10.73 -0.87
C GLN A 62 2.92 -10.61 -2.37
N ALA A 63 3.25 -11.73 -3.03
CA ALA A 63 3.54 -11.77 -4.46
C ALA A 63 2.35 -11.33 -5.32
N VAL A 64 1.14 -11.84 -5.02
CA VAL A 64 -0.07 -11.51 -5.79
C VAL A 64 -0.69 -10.16 -5.39
N SER A 65 -0.29 -9.58 -4.26
CA SER A 65 -0.79 -8.29 -3.76
C SER A 65 0.28 -7.20 -3.80
N LEU A 66 1.05 -7.01 -2.73
CA LEU A 66 2.00 -5.91 -2.54
C LEU A 66 3.03 -5.80 -3.68
N CYS A 67 3.61 -6.93 -4.10
CA CYS A 67 4.58 -6.94 -5.19
C CYS A 67 3.93 -6.56 -6.54
N ALA A 68 2.70 -7.03 -6.77
CA ALA A 68 1.93 -6.66 -7.97
C ALA A 68 1.57 -5.16 -7.98
N TYR A 69 1.26 -4.58 -6.83
CA TYR A 69 1.01 -3.13 -6.71
C TYR A 69 2.25 -2.30 -6.98
N TRP A 70 3.38 -2.69 -6.42
CA TRP A 70 4.67 -2.07 -6.72
C TRP A 70 4.95 -2.06 -8.23
N ALA A 71 4.82 -3.22 -8.88
CA ALA A 71 5.01 -3.35 -10.31
C ALA A 71 4.02 -2.49 -11.12
N ALA A 72 2.75 -2.47 -10.69
CA ALA A 72 1.69 -1.70 -11.33
C ALA A 72 1.94 -0.19 -11.22
N VAL A 73 2.33 0.32 -10.04
CA VAL A 73 2.70 1.73 -9.84
C VAL A 73 3.78 2.15 -10.83
N VAL A 74 4.86 1.37 -10.96
CA VAL A 74 5.97 1.69 -11.86
C VAL A 74 5.52 1.64 -13.32
N ALA A 75 4.76 0.61 -13.72
CA ALA A 75 4.25 0.49 -15.08
C ALA A 75 3.26 1.62 -15.45
N LEU A 76 2.42 2.05 -14.51
CA LEU A 76 1.45 3.13 -14.69
C LEU A 76 2.11 4.51 -14.69
N ALA A 77 3.04 4.77 -13.78
CA ALA A 77 3.80 6.02 -13.75
C ALA A 77 4.62 6.21 -15.04
N LEU A 78 5.20 5.12 -15.55
CA LEU A 78 5.99 5.11 -16.77
C LEU A 78 5.15 4.78 -18.01
N TRP A 79 3.82 4.90 -17.99
CA TRP A 79 2.94 4.41 -19.05
C TRP A 79 3.31 4.87 -20.47
N ARG A 80 3.91 6.05 -20.62
CA ARG A 80 4.33 6.61 -21.93
C ARG A 80 5.76 6.26 -22.34
N ARG A 81 6.51 5.53 -21.49
CA ARG A 81 7.88 5.11 -21.75
C ARG A 81 7.90 3.70 -22.35
N ARG A 82 8.83 3.45 -23.28
CA ARG A 82 9.04 2.14 -23.89
C ARG A 82 9.48 1.08 -22.87
N GLU A 83 10.21 1.49 -21.84
CA GLU A 83 10.81 0.64 -20.81
C GLU A 83 9.82 0.22 -19.71
N ARG A 84 8.57 0.71 -19.74
CA ARG A 84 7.59 0.54 -18.64
C ARG A 84 7.38 -0.92 -18.21
N THR A 85 7.32 -1.85 -19.18
CA THR A 85 7.07 -3.26 -18.90
C THR A 85 8.28 -3.89 -18.26
N PHE A 86 9.48 -3.62 -18.78
CA PHE A 86 10.73 -4.10 -18.20
C PHE A 86 10.91 -3.60 -16.77
N LEU A 87 10.69 -2.30 -16.53
CA LEU A 87 10.86 -1.71 -15.21
C LEU A 87 9.78 -2.16 -14.22
N GLY A 88 8.55 -2.37 -14.68
CA GLY A 88 7.49 -3.00 -13.87
C GLY A 88 7.87 -4.41 -13.43
N LEU A 89 8.35 -5.24 -14.36
CA LEU A 89 8.81 -6.61 -14.06
C LEU A 89 10.07 -6.63 -13.19
N ALA A 90 11.01 -5.71 -13.40
CA ALA A 90 12.18 -5.58 -12.54
C ALA A 90 11.76 -5.21 -11.10
N THR A 91 10.80 -4.29 -10.95
CA THR A 91 10.23 -3.93 -9.64
C THR A 91 9.54 -5.13 -8.98
N LEU A 92 8.79 -5.92 -9.75
CA LEU A 92 8.22 -7.19 -9.27
C LEU A 92 9.32 -8.12 -8.75
N GLY A 93 10.39 -8.33 -9.53
CA GLY A 93 11.50 -9.17 -9.12
C GLY A 93 12.19 -8.70 -7.83
N VAL A 94 12.51 -7.40 -7.73
CA VAL A 94 13.14 -6.83 -6.53
C VAL A 94 12.25 -6.98 -5.29
N THR A 95 10.95 -6.70 -5.42
CA THR A 95 10.01 -6.84 -4.30
C THR A 95 9.83 -8.29 -3.89
N LEU A 96 9.75 -9.24 -4.83
CA LEU A 96 9.71 -10.67 -4.51
C LEU A 96 10.97 -11.12 -3.76
N VAL A 97 12.16 -10.65 -4.16
CA VAL A 97 13.40 -10.94 -3.42
C VAL A 97 13.35 -10.36 -2.01
N ALA A 98 12.89 -9.12 -1.84
CA ALA A 98 12.73 -8.51 -0.52
C ALA A 98 11.77 -9.32 0.38
N CYS A 99 10.63 -9.76 -0.17
CA CYS A 99 9.67 -10.62 0.53
C CYS A 99 10.28 -11.98 0.90
N ALA A 100 11.03 -12.59 -0.01
CA ALA A 100 11.66 -13.89 0.25
C ALA A 100 12.69 -13.78 1.38
N VAL A 101 13.58 -12.78 1.32
CA VAL A 101 14.61 -12.52 2.33
C VAL A 101 13.98 -12.18 3.68
N GLY A 102 12.90 -11.39 3.71
CA GLY A 102 12.24 -10.97 4.95
C GLY A 102 11.41 -12.06 5.62
N ASN A 103 10.79 -12.97 4.86
CA ASN A 103 9.86 -13.98 5.40
C ASN A 103 10.49 -15.36 5.58
N PHE A 104 11.21 -15.89 4.60
CA PHE A 104 11.62 -17.30 4.62
C PHE A 104 12.52 -17.67 5.81
N PRO A 105 13.56 -16.89 6.17
CA PRO A 105 14.42 -17.24 7.29
C PRO A 105 13.64 -17.42 8.60
N LEU A 106 12.55 -16.67 8.76
CA LEU A 106 11.76 -16.62 9.98
C LEU A 106 10.59 -17.60 9.99
N LYS A 107 9.89 -17.75 8.86
CA LYS A 107 8.60 -18.45 8.80
C LYS A 107 8.70 -19.87 8.25
N SER A 108 9.84 -20.27 7.69
CA SER A 108 10.00 -21.62 7.13
C SER A 108 9.84 -22.68 8.22
N GLY A 109 9.10 -23.74 7.89
CA GLY A 109 8.75 -24.83 8.80
C GLY A 109 7.75 -24.47 9.92
N LEU A 110 7.19 -23.26 9.94
CA LEU A 110 6.04 -22.98 10.81
C LEU A 110 4.74 -23.47 10.15
N PRO A 111 3.78 -24.02 10.92
CA PRO A 111 2.48 -24.39 10.38
C PRO A 111 1.82 -23.21 9.67
N PRO A 112 1.22 -23.38 8.47
CA PRO A 112 0.57 -22.29 7.76
C PRO A 112 -0.56 -21.62 8.54
N ALA A 113 -1.16 -22.30 9.52
CA ALA A 113 -2.24 -21.77 10.37
C ALA A 113 -1.75 -20.96 11.58
N LEU A 114 -0.43 -20.94 11.85
CA LEU A 114 0.13 -20.28 13.01
C LEU A 114 0.36 -18.79 12.71
N HIS A 115 -0.12 -17.90 13.57
CA HIS A 115 0.33 -16.51 13.56
C HIS A 115 1.73 -16.43 14.18
N LEU A 116 2.60 -15.63 13.57
CA LEU A 116 3.98 -15.50 14.04
C LEU A 116 4.05 -14.96 15.50
N SER A 117 3.10 -14.10 15.87
CA SER A 117 2.88 -13.59 17.24
C SER A 117 2.68 -14.71 18.27
N ASP A 118 2.10 -15.82 17.84
CA ASP A 118 1.74 -16.95 18.71
C ASP A 118 2.83 -18.02 18.74
N SER A 119 3.97 -17.74 18.09
CA SER A 119 5.10 -18.66 18.01
C SER A 119 6.22 -18.29 18.99
N ASP A 120 6.99 -19.29 19.41
CA ASP A 120 8.20 -19.08 20.22
C ASP A 120 9.31 -18.34 19.46
N ARG A 121 9.12 -18.05 18.16
CA ARG A 121 10.09 -17.34 17.31
C ARG A 121 10.03 -15.82 17.44
N THR A 122 9.12 -15.29 18.27
CA THR A 122 9.03 -13.84 18.55
C THR A 122 10.29 -13.27 19.20
N ALA A 123 11.17 -14.12 19.75
CA ALA A 123 12.49 -13.74 20.27
C ALA A 123 13.68 -14.32 19.46
N ASP A 124 13.45 -14.81 18.24
CA ASP A 124 14.51 -15.42 17.42
C ASP A 124 15.40 -14.34 16.76
N PRO A 125 16.75 -14.43 16.83
CA PRO A 125 17.63 -13.52 16.08
C PRO A 125 17.37 -13.47 14.57
N ARG A 126 16.73 -14.50 13.99
CA ARG A 126 16.31 -14.51 12.58
C ARG A 126 15.32 -13.40 12.23
N LEU A 127 14.65 -12.80 13.21
CA LEU A 127 13.82 -11.61 13.00
C LEU A 127 14.59 -10.43 12.39
N LEU A 128 15.92 -10.36 12.59
CA LEU A 128 16.75 -9.33 11.97
C LEU A 128 16.77 -9.39 10.44
N TRP A 129 16.41 -10.54 9.84
CA TRP A 129 16.22 -10.65 8.39
C TRP A 129 15.06 -9.80 7.87
N GLY A 130 14.20 -9.26 8.75
CA GLY A 130 13.19 -8.24 8.39
C GLY A 130 13.81 -6.98 7.76
N ILE A 131 15.10 -6.70 8.00
CA ILE A 131 15.83 -5.63 7.30
C ILE A 131 15.83 -5.87 5.77
N GLY A 132 15.70 -7.11 5.32
CA GLY A 132 15.58 -7.49 3.91
C GLY A 132 14.41 -6.82 3.18
N PHE A 133 13.35 -6.42 3.89
CA PHE A 133 12.25 -5.66 3.29
C PHE A 133 12.69 -4.29 2.76
N PHE A 134 13.77 -3.71 3.29
CA PHE A 134 14.33 -2.45 2.82
C PHE A 134 15.16 -2.56 1.52
N LEU A 135 15.36 -3.76 0.98
CA LEU A 135 16.06 -3.96 -0.31
C LEU A 135 15.38 -3.23 -1.48
N ILE A 136 14.11 -2.86 -1.35
CA ILE A 136 13.39 -2.05 -2.33
C ILE A 136 13.77 -0.55 -2.29
N LEU A 137 14.28 -0.02 -1.17
CA LEU A 137 14.57 1.41 -1.04
C LEU A 137 15.62 1.93 -2.05
N PRO A 138 16.78 1.25 -2.26
CA PRO A 138 17.72 1.65 -3.29
C PRO A 138 17.10 1.67 -4.70
N TRP A 139 16.19 0.74 -4.99
CA TRP A 139 15.47 0.67 -6.26
C TRP A 139 14.52 1.85 -6.45
N ILE A 140 13.73 2.20 -5.42
CA ILE A 140 12.86 3.39 -5.43
C ILE A 140 13.68 4.66 -5.59
N TYR A 141 14.79 4.77 -4.87
CA TYR A 141 15.69 5.91 -4.97
C TYR A 141 16.23 6.06 -6.41
N TRP A 142 16.65 4.96 -7.02
CA TRP A 142 17.09 4.95 -8.41
C TRP A 142 15.97 5.38 -9.38
N LEU A 143 14.75 4.84 -9.23
CA LEU A 143 13.58 5.23 -10.03
C LEU A 143 13.26 6.72 -9.89
N PHE A 144 13.31 7.24 -8.66
CA PHE A 144 13.08 8.66 -8.36
C PHE A 144 14.12 9.57 -9.02
N ARG A 145 15.39 9.16 -8.99
CA ARG A 145 16.50 9.89 -9.66
C ARG A 145 16.38 9.85 -11.18
N ARG A 146 15.99 8.71 -11.74
CA ARG A 146 15.95 8.48 -13.19
C ARG A 146 14.68 9.05 -13.85
N TYR A 147 13.53 8.97 -13.19
CA TYR A 147 12.22 9.38 -13.69
C TYR A 147 11.50 10.35 -12.73
N PRO A 148 12.11 11.52 -12.41
CA PRO A 148 11.61 12.39 -11.33
C PRO A 148 10.26 13.04 -11.63
N ALA A 149 9.89 13.21 -12.91
CA ALA A 149 8.58 13.78 -13.27
C ALA A 149 7.46 12.76 -13.06
N GLU A 150 7.68 11.53 -13.51
CA GLU A 150 6.74 10.42 -13.40
C GLU A 150 6.54 9.99 -11.94
N MET A 151 7.62 9.91 -11.16
CA MET A 151 7.52 9.60 -9.73
C MET A 151 6.82 10.70 -8.93
N ARG A 152 7.05 11.98 -9.27
CA ARG A 152 6.29 13.10 -8.68
C ARG A 152 4.80 13.04 -9.04
N ALA A 153 4.47 12.63 -10.26
CA ALA A 153 3.08 12.44 -10.68
C ALA A 153 2.39 11.31 -9.91
N ALA A 154 3.13 10.28 -9.50
CA ALA A 154 2.68 9.24 -8.58
C ALA A 154 2.69 9.67 -7.09
N GLY A 155 2.95 10.95 -6.79
CA GLY A 155 2.88 11.49 -5.44
C GLY A 155 4.18 11.42 -4.64
N LEU A 156 5.30 11.01 -5.22
CA LEU A 156 6.61 11.11 -4.55
C LEU A 156 7.12 12.56 -4.62
N ASN A 157 6.60 13.44 -3.77
CA ASN A 157 6.99 14.84 -3.72
C ASN A 157 7.50 15.25 -2.32
N ALA A 158 8.81 15.42 -2.19
CA ALA A 158 9.47 15.80 -0.94
C ALA A 158 9.42 17.31 -0.62
N GLN A 159 8.67 18.12 -1.36
CA GLN A 159 8.52 19.54 -1.04
C GLN A 159 7.84 19.73 0.32
N ARG A 160 8.52 20.37 1.28
CA ARG A 160 8.05 20.56 2.67
C ARG A 160 7.93 19.23 3.43
N LEU A 161 8.86 18.30 3.19
CA LEU A 161 8.90 17.00 3.85
C LEU A 161 8.72 17.06 5.38
N PRO A 162 9.34 17.99 6.14
CA PRO A 162 9.12 18.07 7.60
C PRO A 162 7.64 18.32 7.97
N GLN A 163 6.97 19.21 7.23
CA GLN A 163 5.55 19.48 7.44
C GLN A 163 4.70 18.25 7.07
N GLN A 164 5.03 17.58 5.97
CA GLN A 164 4.33 16.36 5.55
C GLN A 164 4.43 15.27 6.62
N ILE A 165 5.64 15.01 7.13
CA ILE A 165 5.89 14.04 8.20
C ILE A 165 5.11 14.43 9.46
N LEU A 166 5.14 15.70 9.87
CA LEU A 166 4.40 16.17 11.05
C LEU A 166 2.88 15.90 10.95
N TRP A 167 2.28 16.22 9.80
CA TRP A 167 0.84 15.95 9.60
C TRP A 167 0.53 14.45 9.56
N GLY A 168 1.45 13.65 9.01
CA GLY A 168 1.33 12.20 9.06
C GLY A 168 1.40 11.65 10.49
N LEU A 169 2.37 12.08 11.28
CA LEU A 169 2.52 11.71 12.69
C LEU A 169 1.25 12.07 13.50
N LEU A 170 0.71 13.27 13.30
CA LEU A 170 -0.52 13.70 13.99
C LEU A 170 -1.72 12.84 13.59
N ALA A 171 -1.92 12.59 12.28
CA ALA A 171 -3.04 11.79 11.81
C ALA A 171 -2.94 10.32 12.26
N GLY A 172 -1.77 9.71 12.12
CA GLY A 172 -1.49 8.36 12.60
C GLY A 172 -1.66 8.26 14.11
N GLY A 173 -1.05 9.18 14.87
CA GLY A 173 -1.16 9.22 16.33
C GLY A 173 -2.59 9.39 16.85
N ILE A 174 -3.43 10.21 16.19
CA ILE A 174 -4.86 10.34 16.55
C ILE A 174 -5.59 9.01 16.30
N LEU A 175 -5.37 8.35 15.17
CA LEU A 175 -5.98 7.05 14.87
C LEU A 175 -5.52 5.97 15.86
N SER A 176 -4.22 5.92 16.17
CA SER A 176 -3.63 5.01 17.15
C SER A 176 -4.17 5.25 18.56
N ALA A 177 -4.30 6.51 18.97
CA ALA A 177 -4.91 6.86 20.25
C ALA A 177 -6.39 6.47 20.30
N HIS A 178 -7.12 6.64 19.20
CA HIS A 178 -8.52 6.25 19.11
C HIS A 178 -8.69 4.72 19.20
N ILE A 179 -7.89 3.92 18.50
CA ILE A 179 -7.96 2.45 18.63
C ILE A 179 -7.53 1.96 20.02
N PHE A 180 -6.53 2.59 20.63
CA PHE A 180 -6.14 2.28 22.00
C PHE A 180 -7.26 2.59 23.00
N PHE A 181 -7.89 3.77 22.84
CA PHE A 181 -9.02 4.17 23.67
C PHE A 181 -10.19 3.20 23.51
N THR A 182 -10.60 2.85 22.30
CA THR A 182 -11.71 1.92 22.08
C THR A 182 -11.39 0.50 22.58
N ALA A 183 -10.16 0.03 22.37
CA ALA A 183 -9.70 -1.24 22.92
C ALA A 183 -9.80 -1.25 24.46
N SER A 184 -9.56 -0.13 25.14
CA SER A 184 -9.61 -0.07 26.61
C SER A 184 -10.99 -0.35 27.21
N PHE A 185 -12.05 -0.14 26.43
CA PHE A 185 -13.42 -0.49 26.82
C PHE A 185 -13.81 -1.94 26.50
N SER A 186 -12.99 -2.65 25.72
CA SER A 186 -13.29 -4.03 25.29
C SER A 186 -12.94 -5.10 26.32
N GLN A 187 -12.29 -4.73 27.44
CA GLN A 187 -11.73 -5.66 28.45
C GLN A 187 -10.68 -6.66 27.90
N ALA A 188 -10.31 -6.55 26.61
CA ALA A 188 -9.21 -7.30 26.04
C ALA A 188 -7.86 -6.82 26.63
N PRO A 189 -6.85 -7.70 26.75
CA PRO A 189 -5.50 -7.28 27.10
C PRO A 189 -5.03 -6.20 26.11
N LEU A 190 -4.75 -5.01 26.63
CA LEU A 190 -4.61 -3.79 25.83
C LEU A 190 -3.28 -3.64 25.09
N VAL A 191 -2.24 -4.26 25.62
CA VAL A 191 -0.86 -4.03 25.19
C VAL A 191 -0.10 -5.34 25.26
N HIS A 192 0.36 -5.81 24.12
CA HIS A 192 1.37 -6.85 24.05
C HIS A 192 2.73 -6.19 23.80
N TRP A 193 3.64 -6.27 24.79
CA TRP A 193 5.00 -5.78 24.63
C TRP A 193 5.84 -6.86 23.94
N TRP A 194 6.04 -6.69 22.64
CA TRP A 194 6.86 -7.57 21.84
C TRP A 194 8.36 -7.37 22.08
N ASP A 195 9.15 -8.42 21.81
CA ASP A 195 10.61 -8.30 21.74
C ASP A 195 11.02 -7.25 20.70
N ALA A 196 12.08 -6.48 20.99
CA ALA A 196 12.56 -5.42 20.12
C ALA A 196 12.90 -5.91 18.70
N ARG A 197 13.31 -7.17 18.54
CA ARG A 197 13.60 -7.79 17.23
C ARG A 197 12.33 -8.04 16.45
N TYR A 198 11.25 -8.45 17.11
CA TYR A 198 9.94 -8.63 16.46
C TYR A 198 9.38 -7.29 16.02
N PHE A 199 9.49 -6.27 16.88
CA PHE A 199 9.15 -4.90 16.52
C PHE A 199 9.96 -4.40 15.31
N LEU A 200 11.28 -4.66 15.27
CA LEU A 200 12.11 -4.30 14.12
C LEU A 200 11.70 -5.04 12.84
N TRP A 201 11.30 -6.30 12.95
CA TRP A 201 10.79 -7.08 11.82
C TRP A 201 9.49 -6.49 11.27
N ILE A 202 8.52 -6.16 12.14
CA ILE A 202 7.26 -5.48 11.77
C ILE A 202 7.58 -4.14 11.12
N LEU A 203 8.46 -3.33 11.73
CA LEU A 203 8.84 -2.03 11.19
C LEU A 203 9.48 -2.18 9.81
N GLY A 204 10.32 -3.21 9.61
CA GLY A 204 10.90 -3.53 8.30
C GLY A 204 9.84 -3.89 7.27
N TYR A 205 8.88 -4.73 7.64
CA TYR A 205 7.78 -5.11 6.77
C TYR A 205 6.89 -3.91 6.38
N GLU A 206 6.45 -3.12 7.37
CA GLU A 206 5.58 -1.96 7.14
C GLU A 206 6.30 -0.85 6.38
N ALA A 207 7.43 -0.34 6.91
CA ALA A 207 8.16 0.77 6.33
C ALA A 207 8.93 0.40 5.06
N GLY A 208 9.30 -0.88 4.91
CA GLY A 208 10.07 -1.37 3.78
C GLY A 208 9.20 -1.80 2.60
N LEU A 209 8.07 -2.46 2.84
CA LEU A 209 7.30 -3.11 1.79
C LEU A 209 5.84 -2.65 1.72
N GLN A 210 5.06 -2.88 2.79
CA GLN A 210 3.61 -2.77 2.76
C GLN A 210 3.14 -1.32 2.58
N THR A 211 3.55 -0.43 3.48
CA THR A 211 3.04 0.95 3.50
C THR A 211 3.33 1.67 2.18
N TRP A 212 4.51 1.44 1.60
CA TRP A 212 4.84 2.03 0.31
C TRP A 212 3.97 1.52 -0.84
N ALA A 213 3.76 0.20 -0.92
CA ALA A 213 2.96 -0.42 -1.98
C ALA A 213 1.54 0.14 -1.97
N GLU A 214 0.93 0.19 -0.78
CA GLU A 214 -0.44 0.66 -0.60
C GLU A 214 -0.56 2.16 -0.88
N GLU A 215 0.31 2.99 -0.31
CA GLU A 215 0.18 4.44 -0.46
C GLU A 215 0.50 4.92 -1.88
N LEU A 216 1.52 4.34 -2.54
CA LEU A 216 1.80 4.65 -3.93
C LEU A 216 0.65 4.23 -4.85
N PHE A 217 0.08 3.04 -4.64
CA PHE A 217 -0.96 2.52 -5.50
C PHE A 217 -2.31 3.20 -5.24
N PHE A 218 -2.82 3.19 -4.01
CA PHE A 218 -4.15 3.70 -3.70
C PHE A 218 -4.21 5.22 -3.66
N ARG A 219 -3.21 5.91 -3.09
CA ARG A 219 -3.23 7.38 -2.98
C ARG A 219 -2.53 8.02 -4.18
N GLY A 220 -1.33 7.53 -4.50
CA GLY A 220 -0.50 8.04 -5.58
C GLY A 220 -1.05 7.82 -6.97
N CYS A 221 -1.64 6.65 -7.26
CA CYS A 221 -2.21 6.31 -8.57
C CYS A 221 -3.74 6.40 -8.60
N LEU A 222 -4.44 5.55 -7.83
CA LEU A 222 -5.89 5.41 -7.94
C LEU A 222 -6.64 6.68 -7.54
N PHE A 223 -6.45 7.16 -6.31
CA PHE A 223 -7.09 8.38 -5.83
C PHE A 223 -6.71 9.59 -6.68
N ALA A 224 -5.42 9.75 -7.01
CA ALA A 224 -4.95 10.84 -7.86
C ALA A 224 -5.64 10.85 -9.23
N THR A 225 -5.83 9.69 -9.85
CA THR A 225 -6.55 9.52 -11.12
C THR A 225 -8.03 9.84 -10.98
N LEU A 226 -8.72 9.26 -9.99
CA LEU A 226 -10.15 9.51 -9.77
C LEU A 226 -10.44 10.98 -9.46
N TYR A 227 -9.58 11.61 -8.64
CA TYR A 227 -9.75 13.00 -8.21
C TYR A 227 -9.33 14.01 -9.29
N SER A 228 -8.13 13.85 -9.87
CA SER A 228 -7.51 14.87 -10.72
C SER A 228 -7.76 14.66 -12.21
N GLU A 229 -7.74 13.40 -12.67
CA GLU A 229 -7.92 13.09 -14.09
C GLU A 229 -9.40 12.90 -14.45
N ARG A 230 -10.18 12.22 -13.59
CA ARG A 230 -11.61 11.93 -13.80
C ARG A 230 -12.55 12.96 -13.17
N ALA A 231 -12.02 13.89 -12.38
CA ALA A 231 -12.78 14.95 -11.71
C ALA A 231 -14.01 14.45 -10.92
N TRP A 232 -13.92 13.28 -10.26
CA TRP A 232 -15.04 12.72 -9.47
C TRP A 232 -15.39 13.55 -8.22
N GLY A 233 -14.62 14.60 -7.92
CA GLY A 233 -14.70 15.33 -6.66
C GLY A 233 -14.02 14.55 -5.54
N PHE A 234 -13.72 15.26 -4.44
CA PHE A 234 -12.95 14.70 -3.34
C PHE A 234 -13.64 13.50 -2.68
N TRP A 235 -14.89 13.66 -2.26
CA TRP A 235 -15.61 12.65 -1.48
C TRP A 235 -15.79 11.33 -2.23
N ARG A 236 -16.20 11.39 -3.50
CA ARG A 236 -16.39 10.18 -4.31
C ARG A 236 -15.07 9.47 -4.60
N ALA A 237 -14.03 10.23 -4.94
CA ALA A 237 -12.70 9.65 -5.19
C ALA A 237 -12.11 9.02 -3.92
N ALA A 238 -12.20 9.72 -2.77
CA ALA A 238 -11.70 9.23 -1.48
C ALA A 238 -12.47 7.99 -1.02
N PHE A 239 -13.80 8.01 -1.13
CA PHE A 239 -14.64 6.86 -0.79
C PHE A 239 -14.30 5.66 -1.66
N ALA A 240 -14.25 5.84 -2.99
CA ALA A 240 -13.98 4.76 -3.93
C ALA A 240 -12.58 4.16 -3.72
N SER A 241 -11.53 4.99 -3.57
CA SER A 241 -10.18 4.47 -3.33
C SER A 241 -10.07 3.75 -1.98
N SER A 242 -10.73 4.24 -0.94
CA SER A 242 -10.72 3.63 0.39
C SER A 242 -11.50 2.32 0.42
N ALA A 243 -12.68 2.27 -0.21
CA ALA A 243 -13.49 1.06 -0.33
C ALA A 243 -12.78 -0.01 -1.16
N LEU A 244 -12.10 0.37 -2.24
CA LEU A 244 -11.29 -0.56 -3.04
C LEU A 244 -10.08 -1.08 -2.27
N ASN A 245 -9.48 -0.28 -1.38
CA ASN A 245 -8.41 -0.75 -0.50
C ASN A 245 -8.88 -1.89 0.41
N LEU A 246 -10.14 -1.85 0.89
CA LEU A 246 -10.72 -2.92 1.72
C LEU A 246 -10.74 -4.30 1.04
N LEU A 247 -10.75 -4.36 -0.29
CA LEU A 247 -10.81 -5.64 -1.00
C LEU A 247 -9.55 -6.50 -0.82
N LEU A 248 -8.44 -5.92 -0.37
CA LEU A 248 -7.22 -6.65 0.00
C LEU A 248 -7.34 -7.44 1.29
N TYR A 249 -8.24 -6.98 2.12
CA TYR A 249 -8.33 -7.37 3.51
C TYR A 249 -9.39 -8.48 3.66
N LEU A 250 -10.43 -8.46 2.82
CA LEU A 250 -11.49 -9.49 2.80
C LEU A 250 -11.02 -10.95 2.61
N PRO A 251 -9.99 -11.26 1.79
CA PRO A 251 -9.59 -12.64 1.58
C PRO A 251 -8.96 -13.33 2.80
N LYS A 252 -8.40 -12.56 3.75
CA LYS A 252 -7.64 -13.10 4.89
C LYS A 252 -8.52 -14.05 5.72
N ALA A 253 -8.14 -15.33 5.79
CA ALA A 253 -8.99 -16.36 6.40
C ALA A 253 -9.15 -16.18 7.92
N GLU A 254 -8.13 -15.61 8.56
CA GLU A 254 -8.02 -15.34 10.00
C GLU A 254 -9.13 -14.43 10.54
N TRP A 255 -9.79 -13.72 9.65
CA TRP A 255 -10.83 -12.76 9.97
C TRP A 255 -12.20 -13.42 10.11
N ARG A 256 -12.37 -14.59 9.49
CA ARG A 256 -13.64 -15.34 9.56
C ARG A 256 -13.90 -15.91 10.95
N THR A 257 -12.85 -16.18 11.73
CA THR A 257 -12.96 -16.72 13.09
C THR A 257 -13.24 -15.63 14.14
N ALA A 258 -12.96 -14.36 13.83
CA ALA A 258 -13.16 -13.22 14.72
C ALA A 258 -13.89 -12.07 14.00
N PRO A 259 -15.24 -12.14 13.83
CA PRO A 259 -15.98 -11.16 13.05
C PRO A 259 -15.91 -9.74 13.63
N LEU A 260 -15.82 -9.60 14.95
CA LEU A 260 -15.70 -8.28 15.59
C LEU A 260 -14.36 -7.61 15.26
N ILE A 261 -13.25 -8.36 15.31
CA ILE A 261 -11.91 -7.89 14.91
C ILE A 261 -11.95 -7.46 13.45
N THR A 262 -12.55 -8.28 12.59
CA THR A 262 -12.69 -8.00 11.16
C THR A 262 -13.42 -6.70 10.88
N VAL A 263 -14.57 -6.47 11.54
CA VAL A 263 -15.32 -5.22 11.41
C VAL A 263 -14.48 -4.04 11.89
N GLY A 264 -13.75 -4.21 12.99
CA GLY A 264 -12.80 -3.22 13.49
C GLY A 264 -11.73 -2.86 12.46
N VAL A 265 -11.01 -3.86 11.92
CA VAL A 265 -9.97 -3.65 10.91
C VAL A 265 -10.56 -2.98 9.67
N LEU A 266 -11.66 -3.48 9.11
CA LEU A 266 -12.30 -2.87 7.94
C LEU A 266 -12.72 -1.41 8.19
N PHE A 267 -13.27 -1.11 9.37
CA PHE A 267 -13.64 0.24 9.75
C PHE A 267 -12.40 1.15 9.83
N TYR A 268 -11.36 0.76 10.57
CA TYR A 268 -10.16 1.58 10.73
C TYR A 268 -9.40 1.74 9.41
N THR A 269 -9.25 0.69 8.61
CA THR A 269 -8.63 0.76 7.27
C THR A 269 -9.41 1.71 6.36
N PHE A 270 -10.75 1.71 6.41
CA PHE A 270 -11.56 2.63 5.62
C PHE A 270 -11.40 4.09 6.06
N VAL A 271 -11.46 4.35 7.37
CA VAL A 271 -11.31 5.70 7.94
C VAL A 271 -9.90 6.24 7.68
N ALA A 272 -8.87 5.41 7.89
CA ALA A 272 -7.48 5.69 7.51
C ALA A 272 -7.38 6.01 6.01
N GLY A 273 -8.01 5.17 5.16
CA GLY A 273 -8.41 5.43 3.77
C GLY A 273 -8.69 6.91 3.46
N MET A 274 -9.77 7.38 4.07
CA MET A 274 -10.32 8.72 3.88
C MET A 274 -9.37 9.82 4.36
N ILE A 275 -8.72 9.63 5.52
CA ILE A 275 -7.76 10.58 6.08
C ILE A 275 -6.54 10.70 5.17
N TYR A 276 -6.02 9.59 4.66
CA TYR A 276 -4.86 9.57 3.78
C TYR A 276 -5.17 10.21 2.43
N ALA A 277 -6.39 10.04 1.90
CA ALA A 277 -6.84 10.77 0.72
C ALA A 277 -6.90 12.29 0.97
N PHE A 278 -7.33 12.72 2.16
CA PHE A 278 -7.29 14.13 2.57
C PHE A 278 -5.85 14.68 2.64
N LEU A 279 -4.95 13.96 3.31
CA LEU A 279 -3.53 14.33 3.40
C LEU A 279 -2.88 14.42 2.01
N TYR A 280 -3.15 13.45 1.14
CA TYR A 280 -2.68 13.47 -0.24
C TYR A 280 -3.22 14.68 -1.00
N ARG A 281 -4.51 15.00 -0.89
CA ARG A 281 -5.09 16.19 -1.52
C ARG A 281 -4.41 17.48 -1.05
N ARG A 282 -4.09 17.58 0.24
CA ARG A 282 -3.49 18.77 0.87
C ARG A 282 -2.05 19.04 0.43
N PHE A 283 -1.26 17.98 0.28
CA PHE A 283 0.18 18.08 -0.01
C PHE A 283 0.58 17.66 -1.42
N ARG A 284 -0.32 17.00 -2.17
CA ARG A 284 0.00 16.33 -3.45
C ARG A 284 1.23 15.43 -3.32
N SER A 285 1.29 14.72 -2.19
CA SER A 285 2.41 13.88 -1.78
C SER A 285 1.89 12.68 -0.99
N ILE A 286 2.51 11.52 -1.15
CA ILE A 286 2.19 10.33 -0.35
C ILE A 286 2.90 10.30 1.00
N TRP A 287 3.97 11.06 1.23
CA TRP A 287 4.70 11.06 2.50
C TRP A 287 3.83 11.28 3.76
N PRO A 288 2.88 12.24 3.82
CA PRO A 288 2.07 12.39 5.03
C PRO A 288 1.18 11.16 5.28
N SER A 289 0.64 10.56 4.23
CA SER A 289 -0.17 9.35 4.32
C SER A 289 0.67 8.12 4.66
N PHE A 290 1.87 8.00 4.08
CA PHE A 290 2.87 6.98 4.40
C PHE A 290 3.23 7.03 5.87
N THR A 291 3.57 8.21 6.40
CA THR A 291 3.90 8.36 7.83
C THR A 291 2.71 8.05 8.72
N ALA A 292 1.50 8.49 8.34
CA ALA A 292 0.29 8.19 9.10
C ALA A 292 -0.03 6.69 9.14
N ASN A 293 0.12 6.00 8.00
CA ASN A 293 -0.12 4.57 7.88
C ASN A 293 0.92 3.78 8.68
N LEU A 294 2.20 4.09 8.51
CA LEU A 294 3.27 3.45 9.26
C LEU A 294 3.08 3.57 10.79
N VAL A 295 2.73 4.77 11.28
CA VAL A 295 2.46 4.98 12.70
C VAL A 295 1.22 4.21 13.13
N PHE A 296 0.15 4.26 12.34
CA PHE A 296 -1.09 3.57 12.69
C PHE A 296 -0.88 2.05 12.75
N ASP A 297 -0.27 1.46 11.73
CA ASP A 297 -0.04 0.01 11.63
C ASP A 297 0.88 -0.49 12.76
N VAL A 298 2.00 0.19 13.01
CA VAL A 298 2.93 -0.18 14.10
C VAL A 298 2.23 -0.16 15.46
N PHE A 299 1.36 0.82 15.73
CA PHE A 299 0.60 0.86 16.98
C PHE A 299 -0.56 -0.13 17.01
N ALA A 300 -1.22 -0.39 15.88
CA ALA A 300 -2.26 -1.41 15.80
C ALA A 300 -1.71 -2.79 16.16
N PHE A 301 -0.48 -3.12 15.74
CA PHE A 301 0.23 -4.34 16.14
C PHE A 301 0.55 -4.46 17.64
N VAL A 302 0.50 -3.36 18.40
CA VAL A 302 0.71 -3.39 19.86
C VAL A 302 -0.61 -3.68 20.59
N VAL A 303 -1.74 -3.31 19.97
CA VAL A 303 -3.10 -3.46 20.52
C VAL A 303 -3.70 -4.84 20.20
N TYR A 304 -3.24 -5.48 19.13
CA TYR A 304 -3.59 -6.86 18.76
C TYR A 304 -2.54 -7.86 19.25
#